data_AF-A0A1H3YR24-F1
#
_entry.id   AF-A0A1H3YR24-F1
#
_cell.length_a   1.000
_cell.length_b   1.000
_cell.length_c   1.000
_cell.angle_alpha   90.00
_cell.angle_beta   90.00
_cell.angle_gamma   90.00
#
_symmetry.space_group_name_H-M   'P 1'
#
loop_
_entity.id
_entity.type
_entity.pdbx_description
1 polymer ?
#
loop_
_entity_poly.entity_id
_entity_poly.type
_entity_poly.pdbx_seq_one_letter_code
_entity_poly.pdbx_strand_id
1 'polypeptide(L)'
;MRFFKIFFASLLALVTFVVLLFIVLSIMIGRALSSEKVVISPNGVLVLETGQEYREQRLVNPLGILMKDEPGEVPGLFQTVRLLEKAATDDNIKGIYLKVNGNPNGFASTEELRNALVRFKASGKFVYAYGEVMDQNAYYLATAANKLYLNPKGGIDFTGFSTQLLFLKGTLDKLEIKPEIFYCGKYKSATEPLRETQMTEANKVQTTEFLGELYGNYLAGISKARNIDTATLHSYANQNLIQEPADALKYKLVDGLKYDDEVVNELKAKTGIQEDADLNLVTIGKYNNATYLDNGDASNAIAIIYAQGDIVGGHSDRKGTIASDDYIKDIRKAREDKNVKAILFRVNSGGGSALASEVIWRELSLAKKVKPVVVSMGDYAASGGYYISCMADSIFAEPNTLTGSIGVFGVMFNMQDFFKNKLGVTFDGVKTAPYADLGSVGRPLSEVERKFIQNGVDSTYATFKSRVVAGRKLPADVVDSIAQGRVWSGEQAKKIGLVDHLGGINEALACAARLAKVSTFGLKEYPEVKESPVTMLVKSLSGEEASQRMLKKELGVNYEIYKQLKEVQDIRGEIQARMPFRFRFQ
;
A
#
# COMPACT_ATOMS: atom_id res chain seq x y z
N MET A 1 57.00 2.18 -28.81
CA MET A 1 55.92 1.85 -29.77
C MET A 1 54.66 1.23 -29.12
N ARG A 2 54.75 0.32 -28.13
CA ARG A 2 53.55 -0.28 -27.50
C ARG A 2 52.63 0.72 -26.76
N PHE A 3 53.19 1.73 -26.09
CA PHE A 3 52.42 2.75 -25.36
C PHE A 3 51.45 3.51 -26.26
N PHE A 4 51.95 4.13 -27.34
CA PHE A 4 51.10 4.90 -28.27
C PHE A 4 50.00 4.04 -28.91
N LYS A 5 50.29 2.77 -29.22
CA LYS A 5 49.27 1.85 -29.77
C LYS A 5 48.13 1.60 -28.77
N ILE A 6 48.46 1.35 -27.50
CA ILE A 6 47.46 1.14 -26.44
C ILE A 6 46.71 2.44 -26.12
N PHE A 7 47.41 3.57 -26.07
CA PHE A 7 46.83 4.88 -25.83
C PHE A 7 45.82 5.27 -26.91
N PHE A 8 46.19 5.19 -28.20
CA PHE A 8 45.27 5.52 -29.29
C PHE A 8 44.13 4.51 -29.43
N ALA A 9 44.37 3.22 -29.16
CA ALA A 9 43.28 2.23 -29.11
C ALA A 9 42.28 2.51 -27.98
N SER A 10 42.77 2.88 -26.79
CA SER A 10 41.93 3.22 -25.63
C SER A 10 41.18 4.54 -25.85
N LEU A 11 41.83 5.54 -26.45
CA LEU A 11 41.21 6.81 -26.82
C LEU A 11 40.13 6.61 -27.89
N LEU A 12 40.41 5.79 -28.92
CA LEU A 12 39.43 5.44 -29.95
C LEU A 12 38.24 4.68 -29.34
N ALA A 13 38.49 3.74 -28.43
CA ALA A 13 37.44 3.02 -27.70
C ALA A 13 36.59 3.96 -26.84
N LEU A 14 37.21 4.92 -26.15
CA LEU A 14 36.49 5.93 -25.37
C LEU A 14 35.66 6.85 -26.25
N VAL A 15 36.21 7.35 -27.36
CA VAL A 15 35.50 8.23 -28.30
C VAL A 15 34.34 7.47 -28.95
N THR A 16 34.55 6.24 -29.40
CA THR A 16 33.48 5.41 -29.96
C THR A 16 32.42 5.09 -28.92
N PHE A 17 32.79 4.80 -27.68
CA PHE A 17 31.84 4.62 -26.57
C PHE A 17 31.02 5.89 -26.31
N VAL A 18 31.65 7.06 -26.24
CA VAL A 18 30.96 8.35 -26.02
C VAL A 18 30.03 8.69 -27.18
N VAL A 19 30.45 8.45 -28.43
CA VAL A 19 29.60 8.67 -29.61
C VAL A 19 28.42 7.69 -29.64
N LEU A 20 28.65 6.41 -29.36
CA LEU A 20 27.58 5.41 -29.25
C LEU A 20 26.61 5.78 -28.13
N LEU A 21 27.12 6.18 -26.96
CA LEU A 21 26.32 6.63 -25.84
C LEU A 21 25.51 7.87 -26.23
N PHE A 22 26.09 8.84 -26.93
CA PHE A 22 25.41 10.04 -27.41
C PHE A 22 24.32 9.71 -28.43
N ILE A 23 24.57 8.79 -29.38
CA ILE A 23 23.57 8.33 -30.35
C ILE A 23 22.43 7.62 -29.63
N VAL A 24 22.74 6.71 -28.72
CA VAL A 24 21.73 6.02 -27.89
C VAL A 24 20.92 7.03 -27.11
N LEU A 25 21.55 7.96 -26.38
CA LEU A 25 20.86 9.02 -25.62
C LEU A 25 20.03 9.94 -26.53
N SER A 26 20.51 10.27 -27.72
CA SER A 26 19.77 11.12 -28.68
C SER A 26 18.55 10.41 -29.25
N ILE A 27 18.65 9.11 -29.55
CA ILE A 27 17.51 8.28 -29.94
C ILE A 27 16.51 8.15 -28.79
N MET A 28 17.01 7.95 -27.56
CA MET A 28 16.20 7.89 -26.34
C MET A 28 15.46 9.21 -26.09
N ILE A 29 16.14 10.36 -26.20
CA ILE A 29 15.54 11.70 -26.07
C ILE A 29 14.53 11.95 -27.19
N GLY A 30 14.88 11.64 -28.44
CA GLY A 30 13.98 11.77 -29.58
C GLY A 30 12.70 10.96 -29.42
N ARG A 31 12.79 9.75 -28.85
CA ARG A 31 11.63 8.90 -28.53
C ARG A 31 10.83 9.42 -27.33
N ALA A 32 11.50 9.89 -26.28
CA ALA A 32 10.83 10.50 -25.12
C ALA A 32 10.08 11.79 -25.49
N LEU A 33 10.55 12.51 -26.52
CA LEU A 33 9.91 13.72 -27.05
C LEU A 33 8.86 13.41 -28.14
N SER A 34 8.91 12.25 -28.80
CA SER A 34 7.90 11.84 -29.77
C SER A 34 6.63 11.41 -29.06
N SER A 35 5.76 12.38 -28.77
CA SER A 35 4.40 12.14 -28.27
C SER A 35 3.47 11.79 -29.44
N GLU A 36 3.66 10.62 -30.06
CA GLU A 36 2.58 10.07 -30.88
C GLU A 36 1.36 9.88 -29.98
N LYS A 37 0.28 10.63 -30.25
CA LYS A 37 -0.97 10.51 -29.50
C LYS A 37 -1.47 9.07 -29.64
N VAL A 38 -1.49 8.33 -28.54
CA VAL A 38 -2.08 6.99 -28.50
C VAL A 38 -3.58 7.16 -28.71
N VAL A 39 -4.09 6.69 -29.85
CA VAL A 39 -5.53 6.69 -30.15
C VAL A 39 -6.07 5.30 -29.85
N ILE A 40 -7.20 5.25 -29.13
CA ILE A 40 -7.92 4.00 -28.90
C ILE A 40 -8.83 3.76 -30.10
N SER A 41 -8.54 2.69 -30.85
CA SER A 41 -9.41 2.27 -31.96
C SER A 41 -10.80 1.85 -31.43
N PRO A 42 -11.87 1.99 -32.23
CA PRO A 42 -13.20 1.52 -31.86
C PRO A 42 -13.22 0.02 -31.51
N ASN A 43 -14.27 -0.40 -30.81
CA ASN A 43 -14.50 -1.79 -30.40
C ASN A 43 -13.39 -2.39 -29.50
N GLY A 44 -12.72 -1.53 -28.73
CA GLY A 44 -11.71 -1.93 -27.76
C GLY A 44 -12.28 -2.70 -26.57
N VAL A 45 -11.51 -3.67 -26.09
CA VAL A 45 -11.73 -4.35 -24.82
C VAL A 45 -10.60 -4.00 -23.87
N LEU A 46 -10.94 -3.36 -22.75
CA LEU A 46 -9.97 -2.91 -21.77
C LEU A 46 -9.45 -4.12 -20.98
N VAL A 47 -8.14 -4.35 -21.00
CA VAL A 47 -7.49 -5.41 -20.25
C VAL A 47 -7.01 -4.88 -18.90
N LEU A 48 -7.54 -5.45 -17.83
CA LEU A 48 -7.10 -5.19 -16.46
C LEU A 48 -6.40 -6.45 -15.93
N GLU A 49 -5.10 -6.32 -15.63
CA GLU A 49 -4.33 -7.39 -15.00
C GLU A 49 -4.33 -7.17 -13.48
N THR A 50 -4.69 -8.19 -12.72
CA THR A 50 -4.73 -8.06 -11.25
C THR A 50 -3.42 -8.46 -10.60
N GLY A 51 -2.54 -9.15 -11.32
CA GLY A 51 -1.23 -9.61 -10.83
C GLY A 51 -0.24 -8.49 -10.52
N GLN A 52 -0.58 -7.23 -10.84
CA GLN A 52 0.21 -6.04 -10.53
C GLN A 52 -0.30 -5.30 -9.28
N GLU A 53 0.63 -4.68 -8.57
CA GLU A 53 0.32 -3.81 -7.41
C GLU A 53 -0.07 -2.41 -7.91
N TYR A 54 -1.29 -1.97 -7.60
CA TYR A 54 -1.78 -0.62 -7.80
C TYR A 54 -1.53 0.20 -6.54
N ARG A 55 -0.44 0.95 -6.53
CA ARG A 55 -0.09 1.84 -5.40
C ARG A 55 -0.99 3.07 -5.37
N GLU A 56 -1.05 3.75 -4.23
CA GLU A 56 -1.83 5.00 -4.10
C GLU A 56 -1.40 6.05 -5.12
N GLN A 57 -0.08 6.12 -5.37
CA GLN A 57 0.50 6.97 -6.41
C GLN A 57 1.05 6.15 -7.57
N ARG A 58 0.99 6.73 -8.77
CA ARG A 58 1.55 6.13 -9.99
C ARG A 58 3.04 5.81 -9.84
N LEU A 59 3.46 4.70 -10.43
CA LEU A 59 4.87 4.37 -10.61
C LEU A 59 5.28 4.75 -12.02
N VAL A 60 6.06 5.83 -12.15
CA VAL A 60 6.72 6.15 -13.42
C VAL A 60 7.78 5.07 -13.65
N ASN A 61 7.64 4.30 -14.73
CA ASN A 61 8.66 3.36 -15.21
C ASN A 61 9.50 4.08 -16.29
N PRO A 62 10.68 4.61 -15.95
CA PRO A 62 11.45 5.41 -16.90
C PRO A 62 11.97 4.57 -18.07
N LEU A 63 12.21 3.26 -17.86
CA LEU A 63 12.62 2.33 -18.91
C LEU A 63 11.48 2.02 -19.88
N GLY A 64 10.25 1.91 -19.37
CA GLY A 64 9.05 1.74 -20.20
C GLY A 64 8.79 2.92 -21.14
N ILE A 65 9.13 4.15 -20.72
CA ILE A 65 9.05 5.35 -21.58
C ILE A 65 9.96 5.24 -22.83
N LEU A 66 11.02 4.43 -22.76
CA LEU A 66 12.02 4.30 -23.83
C LEU A 66 11.74 3.13 -24.79
N MET A 67 10.90 2.18 -24.37
CA MET A 67 10.56 0.97 -25.12
C MET A 67 9.11 1.08 -25.62
N LYS A 68 8.92 1.20 -26.95
CA LYS A 68 7.62 1.46 -27.60
C LYS A 68 6.52 0.40 -27.33
N ASP A 69 6.90 -0.82 -26.93
CA ASP A 69 6.00 -1.97 -26.83
C ASP A 69 5.83 -2.51 -25.40
N GLU A 70 6.35 -1.83 -24.37
CA GLU A 70 6.06 -2.22 -22.99
C GLU A 70 4.66 -1.74 -22.55
N PRO A 71 4.02 -2.44 -21.60
CA PRO A 71 2.81 -1.95 -20.94
C PRO A 71 3.09 -0.52 -20.45
N GLY A 72 2.28 0.45 -20.91
CA GLY A 72 2.41 1.84 -20.50
C GLY A 72 2.39 2.01 -18.97
N GLU A 73 2.75 3.20 -18.49
CA GLU A 73 2.81 3.53 -17.05
C GLU A 73 1.67 2.87 -16.26
N VAL A 74 2.01 2.10 -15.21
CA VAL A 74 1.00 1.50 -14.33
C VAL A 74 0.35 2.65 -13.54
N PRO A 75 -0.94 2.93 -13.76
CA PRO A 75 -1.62 4.01 -13.06
C PRO A 75 -1.71 3.70 -11.56
N GLY A 76 -1.75 4.75 -10.74
CA GLY A 76 -2.06 4.60 -9.31
C GLY A 76 -3.50 4.08 -9.12
N LEU A 77 -3.81 3.54 -7.95
CA LEU A 77 -5.10 2.92 -7.61
C LEU A 77 -6.27 3.85 -7.93
N PHE A 78 -6.25 5.08 -7.43
CA PHE A 78 -7.31 6.05 -7.68
C PHE A 78 -7.43 6.41 -9.16
N GLN A 79 -6.30 6.52 -9.85
CA GLN A 79 -6.28 6.76 -11.30
C GLN A 79 -6.89 5.57 -12.05
N THR A 80 -6.60 4.33 -11.68
CA THR A 80 -7.23 3.12 -12.22
C THR A 80 -8.74 3.15 -12.01
N VAL A 81 -9.21 3.48 -10.81
CA VAL A 81 -10.65 3.63 -10.51
C VAL A 81 -11.30 4.65 -11.46
N ARG A 82 -10.69 5.84 -11.61
CA ARG A 82 -11.17 6.88 -12.52
C ARG A 82 -11.16 6.45 -13.99
N LEU A 83 -10.14 5.68 -14.42
CA LEU A 83 -10.06 5.14 -15.78
C LEU A 83 -11.17 4.12 -16.05
N LEU A 84 -11.48 3.26 -15.08
CA LEU A 84 -12.60 2.32 -15.20
C LEU A 84 -13.94 3.08 -15.29
N GLU A 85 -14.13 4.12 -14.50
CA GLU A 85 -15.32 4.98 -14.58
C GLU A 85 -15.40 5.73 -15.91
N LYS A 86 -14.27 6.23 -16.43
CA LYS A 86 -14.21 6.86 -17.75
C LYS A 86 -14.56 5.86 -18.85
N ALA A 87 -13.98 4.66 -18.82
CA ALA A 87 -14.23 3.59 -19.77
C ALA A 87 -15.71 3.16 -19.82
N ALA A 88 -16.44 3.29 -18.71
CA ALA A 88 -17.87 3.01 -18.67
C ALA A 88 -18.67 3.92 -19.63
N THR A 89 -18.19 5.14 -19.89
CA THR A 89 -18.81 6.14 -20.79
C THR A 89 -18.11 6.30 -22.14
N ASP A 90 -17.02 5.58 -22.38
CA ASP A 90 -16.22 5.70 -23.61
C ASP A 90 -16.76 4.79 -24.72
N ASP A 91 -17.29 5.35 -25.81
CA ASP A 91 -17.89 4.59 -26.92
C ASP A 91 -16.91 3.64 -27.63
N ASN A 92 -15.60 3.91 -27.53
CA ASN A 92 -14.57 3.04 -28.10
C ASN A 92 -14.36 1.78 -27.26
N ILE A 93 -14.71 1.78 -25.98
CA ILE A 93 -14.58 0.63 -25.09
C ILE A 93 -15.92 -0.10 -24.97
N LYS A 94 -15.94 -1.39 -25.31
CA LYS A 94 -17.16 -2.23 -25.27
C LYS A 94 -17.29 -3.08 -24.01
N GLY A 95 -16.18 -3.32 -23.32
CA GLY A 95 -16.15 -4.11 -22.10
C GLY A 95 -14.75 -4.24 -21.52
N ILE A 96 -14.64 -5.01 -20.45
CA ILE A 96 -13.39 -5.31 -19.74
C ILE A 96 -13.09 -6.80 -19.84
N TYR A 97 -11.83 -7.11 -20.13
CA TYR A 97 -11.24 -8.43 -19.94
C TYR A 97 -10.31 -8.41 -18.72
N LEU A 98 -10.69 -9.12 -17.66
CA LEU A 98 -10.00 -9.16 -16.38
C LEU A 98 -9.13 -10.43 -16.30
N LYS A 99 -7.81 -10.26 -16.25
CA LYS A 99 -6.86 -11.37 -16.10
C LYS A 99 -6.49 -11.54 -14.62
N VAL A 100 -6.90 -12.65 -14.01
CA VAL A 100 -6.98 -12.84 -12.54
C VAL A 100 -6.15 -13.99 -11.99
N ASN A 101 -4.85 -14.05 -12.29
CA ASN A 101 -4.00 -15.11 -11.72
C ASN A 101 -3.56 -14.84 -10.27
N GLY A 102 -3.32 -13.58 -9.92
CA GLY A 102 -2.95 -13.20 -8.55
C GLY A 102 -3.35 -11.78 -8.26
N ASN A 103 -3.39 -11.40 -6.99
CA ASN A 103 -3.74 -10.04 -6.59
C ASN A 103 -2.93 -9.59 -5.36
N PRO A 104 -1.76 -8.94 -5.57
CA PRO A 104 -0.88 -8.51 -4.48
C PRO A 104 -1.40 -7.26 -3.74
N ASN A 105 -2.52 -6.67 -4.17
CA ASN A 105 -3.11 -5.50 -3.54
C ASN A 105 -3.73 -5.87 -2.19
N GLY A 106 -3.73 -4.94 -1.22
CA GLY A 106 -4.41 -5.20 0.05
C GLY A 106 -5.93 -5.28 -0.11
N PHE A 107 -6.62 -5.68 0.97
CA PHE A 107 -8.06 -5.93 0.93
C PHE A 107 -8.90 -4.68 0.67
N ALA A 108 -8.51 -3.51 1.18
CA ALA A 108 -9.22 -2.26 0.92
C ALA A 108 -8.99 -1.79 -0.52
N SER A 109 -7.75 -1.86 -1.00
CA SER A 109 -7.41 -1.55 -2.39
C SER A 109 -8.15 -2.47 -3.37
N THR A 110 -8.28 -3.75 -3.02
CA THR A 110 -9.05 -4.73 -3.80
C THR A 110 -10.55 -4.40 -3.79
N GLU A 111 -11.10 -3.98 -2.64
CA GLU A 111 -12.48 -3.55 -2.53
C GLU A 111 -12.78 -2.32 -3.40
N GLU A 112 -11.86 -1.34 -3.47
CA GLU A 112 -12.01 -0.18 -4.35
C GLU A 112 -12.04 -0.55 -5.84
N LEU A 113 -11.12 -1.42 -6.27
CA LEU A 113 -11.11 -1.94 -7.65
C LEU A 113 -12.38 -2.74 -7.95
N ARG A 114 -12.81 -3.59 -7.02
CA ARG A 114 -14.03 -4.38 -7.11
C ARG A 114 -15.25 -3.47 -7.28
N ASN A 115 -15.36 -2.44 -6.46
CA ASN A 115 -16.45 -1.48 -6.51
C ASN A 115 -16.45 -0.69 -7.83
N ALA A 116 -15.29 -0.33 -8.36
CA ALA A 116 -15.16 0.29 -9.68
C ALA A 116 -15.62 -0.65 -10.81
N LEU A 117 -15.28 -1.93 -10.77
CA LEU A 117 -15.76 -2.94 -11.73
C LEU A 117 -17.27 -3.15 -11.65
N VAL A 118 -17.83 -3.15 -10.43
CA VAL A 118 -19.29 -3.24 -10.22
C VAL A 118 -19.99 -2.01 -10.81
N ARG A 119 -19.45 -0.80 -10.61
CA ARG A 119 -19.98 0.43 -11.24
C ARG A 119 -19.85 0.40 -12.77
N PHE A 120 -18.71 -0.07 -13.30
CA PHE A 120 -18.54 -0.24 -14.74
C PHE A 120 -19.59 -1.19 -15.32
N LYS A 121 -19.82 -2.34 -14.67
CA LYS A 121 -20.84 -3.31 -15.09
C LYS A 121 -22.25 -2.71 -15.14
N ALA A 122 -22.56 -1.76 -14.25
CA ALA A 122 -23.84 -1.06 -14.24
C ALA A 122 -24.08 -0.18 -15.48
N SER A 123 -23.04 0.15 -16.27
CA SER A 123 -23.19 0.83 -17.56
C SER A 123 -23.80 -0.05 -18.66
N GLY A 124 -23.92 -1.37 -18.43
CA GLY A 124 -24.38 -2.34 -19.41
C GLY A 124 -23.27 -2.95 -20.28
N LYS A 125 -22.04 -2.42 -20.20
CA LYS A 125 -20.86 -3.03 -20.81
C LYS A 125 -20.44 -4.31 -20.08
N PHE A 126 -19.92 -5.29 -20.81
CA PHE A 126 -19.55 -6.58 -20.24
C PHE A 126 -18.23 -6.51 -19.45
N VAL A 127 -18.10 -7.34 -18.43
CA VAL A 127 -16.86 -7.62 -17.69
C VAL A 127 -16.67 -9.13 -17.67
N TYR A 128 -15.65 -9.64 -18.34
CA TYR A 128 -15.34 -11.07 -18.37
C TYR A 128 -14.00 -11.29 -17.67
N ALA A 129 -13.93 -12.30 -16.82
CA ALA A 129 -12.74 -12.64 -16.06
C ALA A 129 -12.23 -14.03 -16.44
N TYR A 130 -10.90 -14.16 -16.50
CA TYR A 130 -10.21 -15.41 -16.78
C TYR A 130 -8.99 -15.53 -15.88
N GLY A 131 -8.80 -16.72 -15.30
CA GLY A 131 -7.62 -17.08 -14.53
C GLY A 131 -7.18 -18.51 -14.80
N GLU A 132 -5.88 -18.74 -14.76
CA GLU A 132 -5.28 -20.07 -14.80
C GLU A 132 -5.18 -20.66 -13.40
N VAL A 133 -4.50 -19.96 -12.51
CA VAL A 133 -4.45 -20.28 -11.08
C VAL A 133 -4.79 -19.00 -10.36
N MET A 134 -5.83 -18.98 -9.54
CA MET A 134 -6.29 -17.78 -8.84
C MET A 134 -6.04 -17.94 -7.33
N ASP A 135 -5.31 -17.00 -6.74
CA ASP A 135 -5.32 -16.84 -5.28
C ASP A 135 -6.69 -16.35 -4.78
N GLN A 136 -6.94 -16.45 -3.46
CA GLN A 136 -8.22 -16.07 -2.87
C GLN A 136 -8.60 -14.62 -3.20
N ASN A 137 -7.62 -13.70 -3.16
CA ASN A 137 -7.84 -12.27 -3.34
C ASN A 137 -8.13 -11.88 -4.80
N ALA A 138 -7.52 -12.59 -5.76
CA ALA A 138 -7.78 -12.49 -7.18
C ALA A 138 -9.18 -13.05 -7.50
N TYR A 139 -9.52 -14.20 -6.93
CA TYR A 139 -10.86 -14.78 -7.06
C TYR A 139 -11.93 -13.81 -6.54
N TYR A 140 -11.72 -13.22 -5.36
CA TYR A 140 -12.62 -12.21 -4.79
C TYR A 140 -12.90 -11.08 -5.78
N LEU A 141 -11.85 -10.44 -6.30
CA LEU A 141 -11.97 -9.37 -7.29
C LEU A 141 -12.71 -9.86 -8.55
N ALA A 142 -12.36 -11.04 -9.04
CA ALA A 142 -12.92 -11.65 -10.25
C ALA A 142 -14.43 -11.89 -10.18
N THR A 143 -14.98 -12.15 -8.98
CA THR A 143 -16.43 -12.33 -8.82
C THR A 143 -17.26 -11.08 -9.15
N ALA A 144 -16.64 -9.90 -9.35
CA ALA A 144 -17.35 -8.71 -9.83
C ALA A 144 -17.81 -8.83 -11.30
N ALA A 145 -17.17 -9.72 -12.08
CA ALA A 145 -17.43 -9.94 -13.50
C ALA A 145 -18.85 -10.46 -13.78
N ASN A 146 -19.30 -10.31 -15.03
CA ASN A 146 -20.50 -10.98 -15.55
C ASN A 146 -20.26 -12.47 -15.77
N LYS A 147 -19.05 -12.83 -16.20
CA LYS A 147 -18.60 -14.20 -16.45
C LYS A 147 -17.20 -14.37 -15.88
N LEU A 148 -16.99 -15.46 -15.16
CA LEU A 148 -15.72 -15.87 -14.59
C LEU A 148 -15.36 -17.27 -15.12
N TYR A 149 -14.29 -17.35 -15.89
CA TYR A 149 -13.78 -18.59 -16.46
C TYR A 149 -12.48 -19.00 -15.78
N LEU A 150 -12.31 -20.31 -15.60
CA LEU A 150 -11.10 -20.92 -15.06
C LEU A 150 -10.49 -21.84 -16.11
N ASN A 151 -9.17 -21.89 -16.18
CA ASN A 151 -8.50 -22.86 -17.05
C ASN A 151 -8.88 -24.31 -16.69
N PRO A 152 -9.16 -25.22 -17.65
CA PRO A 152 -9.54 -26.61 -17.38
C PRO A 152 -8.48 -27.43 -16.63
N LYS A 153 -7.23 -26.94 -16.58
CA LYS A 153 -6.09 -27.52 -15.86
C LYS A 153 -5.50 -26.56 -14.80
N GLY A 154 -6.29 -25.57 -14.43
CA GLY A 154 -5.96 -24.51 -13.48
C GLY A 154 -6.25 -24.84 -12.01
N GLY A 155 -6.48 -23.80 -11.22
CA GLY A 155 -6.92 -23.92 -9.83
C GLY A 155 -7.47 -22.62 -9.22
N ILE A 156 -8.21 -22.75 -8.12
CA ILE A 156 -8.63 -21.64 -7.26
C ILE A 156 -8.25 -22.02 -5.85
N ASP A 157 -7.50 -21.15 -5.18
CA ASP A 157 -7.35 -21.24 -3.74
C ASP A 157 -8.65 -20.78 -3.07
N PHE A 158 -9.24 -21.66 -2.26
CA PHE A 158 -10.45 -21.39 -1.50
C PHE A 158 -10.39 -22.13 -0.15
N THR A 159 -9.43 -21.74 0.68
CA THR A 159 -9.05 -22.47 1.91
C THR A 159 -9.30 -21.67 3.20
N GLY A 160 -9.78 -20.43 3.08
CA GLY A 160 -9.98 -19.51 4.21
C GLY A 160 -8.76 -18.65 4.49
N PHE A 161 -8.91 -17.65 5.36
CA PHE A 161 -7.81 -16.74 5.67
C PHE A 161 -6.96 -17.25 6.83
N SER A 162 -5.65 -17.17 6.65
CA SER A 162 -4.69 -17.42 7.73
C SER A 162 -3.67 -16.30 7.83
N THR A 163 -3.03 -16.16 9.00
CA THR A 163 -1.88 -15.29 9.16
C THR A 163 -0.85 -15.94 10.06
N GLN A 164 0.43 -15.73 9.74
CA GLN A 164 1.57 -16.25 10.48
C GLN A 164 2.52 -15.11 10.83
N LEU A 165 2.99 -15.10 12.08
CA LEU A 165 3.98 -14.14 12.55
C LEU A 165 5.33 -14.85 12.78
N LEU A 166 6.40 -14.15 12.43
CA LEU A 166 7.78 -14.53 12.74
C LEU A 166 8.08 -14.18 14.21
N PHE A 167 8.76 -15.06 14.94
CA PHE A 167 9.29 -14.79 16.28
C PHE A 167 10.80 -15.01 16.32
N LEU A 168 11.53 -13.99 16.77
CA LEU A 168 13.00 -13.93 16.76
C LEU A 168 13.61 -14.10 18.15
N LYS A 169 12.82 -14.14 19.23
CA LYS A 169 13.33 -14.29 20.60
C LYS A 169 14.35 -15.45 20.73
N GLY A 170 14.04 -16.62 20.19
CA GLY A 170 14.96 -17.77 20.23
C GLY A 170 16.29 -17.53 19.49
N THR A 171 16.27 -16.74 18.41
CA THR A 171 17.50 -16.31 17.71
C THR A 171 18.28 -15.29 18.54
N LEU A 172 17.58 -14.31 19.11
CA LEU A 172 18.19 -13.27 19.96
C LEU A 172 18.85 -13.89 21.21
N ASP A 173 18.18 -14.83 21.87
CA ASP A 173 18.72 -15.58 23.01
C ASP A 173 20.00 -16.35 22.63
N LYS A 174 20.00 -17.05 21.48
CA LYS A 174 21.20 -17.78 20.98
C LYS A 174 22.37 -16.85 20.70
N LEU A 175 22.08 -15.66 20.17
CA LEU A 175 23.07 -14.63 19.92
C LEU A 175 23.43 -13.83 21.17
N GLU A 176 22.76 -14.04 22.30
CA GLU A 176 22.96 -13.25 23.53
C GLU A 176 22.73 -11.74 23.30
N ILE A 177 21.76 -11.42 22.44
CA ILE A 177 21.27 -10.07 22.19
C ILE A 177 20.00 -9.89 23.02
N LYS A 178 20.00 -8.96 23.97
CA LYS A 178 18.88 -8.72 24.88
C LYS A 178 18.06 -7.51 24.42
N PRO A 179 16.84 -7.70 23.89
CA PRO A 179 15.95 -6.58 23.61
C PRO A 179 15.42 -5.98 24.92
N GLU A 180 15.58 -4.67 25.08
CA GLU A 180 14.98 -3.88 26.16
C GLU A 180 13.75 -3.16 25.62
N ILE A 181 12.57 -3.65 26.00
CA ILE A 181 11.27 -3.24 25.43
C ILE A 181 10.48 -2.41 26.44
N PHE A 182 9.92 -1.31 25.94
CA PHE A 182 9.05 -0.37 26.66
C PHE A 182 7.79 -0.20 25.83
N TYR A 183 6.60 -0.35 26.40
CA TYR A 183 5.37 -0.25 25.62
C TYR A 183 4.16 0.11 26.46
N CYS A 184 3.16 0.70 25.80
CA CYS A 184 1.86 1.02 26.35
C CYS A 184 0.77 0.36 25.49
N GLY A 185 -0.02 -0.51 26.12
CA GLY A 185 -1.19 -1.13 25.53
C GLY A 185 -1.14 -2.67 25.54
N LYS A 186 -2.17 -3.29 26.13
CA LYS A 186 -2.35 -4.75 26.21
C LYS A 186 -2.23 -5.46 24.85
N TYR A 187 -2.74 -4.83 23.79
CA TYR A 187 -2.81 -5.37 22.45
C TYR A 187 -1.66 -4.88 21.55
N LYS A 188 -0.72 -4.07 22.09
CA LYS A 188 0.41 -3.55 21.32
C LYS A 188 1.47 -4.64 21.09
N SER A 189 1.26 -5.44 20.06
CA SER A 189 2.03 -6.67 19.82
C SER A 189 3.27 -6.52 18.94
N ALA A 190 3.64 -5.30 18.53
CA ALA A 190 4.80 -5.06 17.65
C ALA A 190 6.13 -5.56 18.16
N THR A 191 6.28 -5.60 19.48
CA THR A 191 7.50 -6.07 20.12
C THR A 191 7.46 -7.56 20.45
N GLU A 192 6.32 -8.25 20.26
CA GLU A 192 6.18 -9.66 20.62
C GLU A 192 7.20 -10.55 19.92
N PRO A 193 7.49 -10.40 18.62
CA PRO A 193 8.55 -11.20 17.98
C PRO A 193 9.93 -11.07 18.60
N LEU A 194 10.20 -10.00 19.35
CA LEU A 194 11.48 -9.79 20.00
C LEU A 194 11.50 -10.37 21.43
N ARG A 195 10.34 -10.50 22.11
CA ARG A 195 10.25 -10.94 23.52
C ARG A 195 9.50 -12.23 23.78
N GLU A 196 8.71 -12.70 22.82
CA GLU A 196 7.90 -13.91 22.90
C GLU A 196 8.35 -14.93 21.85
N THR A 197 7.92 -16.17 21.99
CA THR A 197 8.10 -17.23 20.98
C THR A 197 6.83 -17.53 20.18
N GLN A 198 5.71 -16.91 20.57
CA GLN A 198 4.39 -17.07 19.98
C GLN A 198 3.53 -15.85 20.31
N MET A 199 2.36 -15.72 19.68
CA MET A 199 1.41 -14.66 20.01
C MET A 199 1.02 -14.73 21.49
N THR A 200 0.96 -13.58 22.15
CA THR A 200 0.26 -13.51 23.45
C THR A 200 -1.24 -13.76 23.26
N GLU A 201 -1.95 -14.14 24.32
CA GLU A 201 -3.41 -14.32 24.27
C GLU A 201 -4.14 -13.05 23.79
N ALA A 202 -3.67 -11.87 24.20
CA ALA A 202 -4.24 -10.61 23.73
C ALA A 202 -4.06 -10.42 22.22
N ASN A 203 -2.86 -10.70 21.70
CA ASN A 203 -2.58 -10.61 20.27
C ASN A 203 -3.36 -11.66 19.47
N LYS A 204 -3.48 -12.88 19.99
CA LYS A 204 -4.27 -13.95 19.38
C LYS A 204 -5.74 -13.55 19.26
N VAL A 205 -6.34 -13.00 20.32
CA VAL A 205 -7.73 -12.51 20.31
C VAL A 205 -7.94 -11.43 19.24
N GLN A 206 -7.15 -10.35 19.24
CA GLN A 206 -7.35 -9.30 18.24
C GLN A 206 -7.15 -9.82 16.81
N THR A 207 -6.17 -10.71 16.62
CA THR A 207 -5.83 -11.25 15.30
C THR A 207 -6.96 -12.13 14.78
N THR A 208 -7.48 -13.03 15.63
CA THR A 208 -8.64 -13.86 15.29
C THR A 208 -9.85 -13.01 14.93
N GLU A 209 -10.14 -11.94 15.69
CA GLU A 209 -11.28 -11.08 15.43
C GLU A 209 -11.19 -10.35 14.09
N PHE A 210 -10.12 -9.56 13.85
CA PHE A 210 -10.05 -8.82 12.60
C PHE A 210 -9.90 -9.77 11.39
N LEU A 211 -9.22 -10.91 11.55
CA LEU A 211 -9.10 -11.91 10.48
C LEU A 211 -10.46 -12.52 10.13
N GLY A 212 -11.27 -12.82 11.15
CA GLY A 212 -12.63 -13.31 10.99
C GLY A 212 -13.54 -12.29 10.30
N GLU A 213 -13.43 -11.00 10.64
CA GLU A 213 -14.18 -9.92 9.99
C GLU A 213 -13.78 -9.75 8.52
N LEU A 214 -12.48 -9.74 8.22
CA LEU A 214 -11.97 -9.69 6.84
C LEU A 214 -12.50 -10.86 6.01
N TYR A 215 -12.46 -12.08 6.57
CA TYR A 215 -12.98 -13.27 5.91
C TYR A 215 -14.52 -13.24 5.77
N GLY A 216 -15.23 -12.70 6.76
CA GLY A 216 -16.67 -12.50 6.70
C GLY A 216 -17.07 -11.58 5.54
N ASN A 217 -16.35 -10.47 5.35
CA ASN A 217 -16.56 -9.54 4.23
C ASN A 217 -16.24 -10.19 2.89
N TYR A 218 -15.16 -10.96 2.81
CA TYR A 218 -14.80 -11.77 1.64
C TYR A 218 -15.95 -12.71 1.22
N LEU A 219 -16.46 -13.49 2.18
CA LEU A 219 -17.58 -14.40 1.94
C LEU A 219 -18.86 -13.66 1.55
N ALA A 220 -19.17 -12.54 2.21
CA ALA A 220 -20.35 -11.73 1.89
C ALA A 220 -20.30 -11.16 0.47
N GLY A 221 -19.13 -10.67 0.04
CA GLY A 221 -18.94 -10.17 -1.32
C GLY A 221 -19.08 -11.25 -2.40
N ILE A 222 -18.58 -12.46 -2.14
CA ILE A 222 -18.76 -13.62 -3.04
C ILE A 222 -20.21 -14.10 -3.03
N SER A 223 -20.83 -14.15 -1.86
CA SER A 223 -22.22 -14.57 -1.68
C SER A 223 -23.16 -13.74 -2.55
N LYS A 224 -23.02 -12.41 -2.50
CA LYS A 224 -23.77 -11.48 -3.34
C LYS A 224 -23.53 -11.69 -4.83
N ALA A 225 -22.31 -12.04 -5.24
CA ALA A 225 -21.94 -12.18 -6.64
C ALA A 225 -22.33 -13.54 -7.26
N ARG A 226 -22.19 -14.62 -6.49
CA ARG A 226 -22.40 -16.01 -6.95
C ARG A 226 -23.75 -16.58 -6.54
N ASN A 227 -24.51 -15.86 -5.71
CA ASN A 227 -25.79 -16.30 -5.14
C ASN A 227 -25.67 -17.62 -4.38
N ILE A 228 -24.66 -17.70 -3.50
CA ILE A 228 -24.38 -18.82 -2.59
C ILE A 228 -24.34 -18.23 -1.19
N ASP A 229 -25.02 -18.80 -0.20
CA ASP A 229 -24.98 -18.24 1.15
C ASP A 229 -23.59 -18.39 1.80
N THR A 230 -23.28 -17.52 2.76
CA THR A 230 -21.95 -17.47 3.39
C THR A 230 -21.62 -18.72 4.20
N ALA A 231 -22.61 -19.42 4.76
CA ALA A 231 -22.37 -20.66 5.51
C ALA A 231 -21.97 -21.80 4.57
N THR A 232 -22.63 -21.91 3.42
CA THR A 232 -22.26 -22.85 2.36
C THR A 232 -20.85 -22.55 1.83
N LEU A 233 -20.54 -21.28 1.51
CA LEU A 233 -19.19 -20.91 1.08
C LEU A 233 -18.15 -21.27 2.15
N HIS A 234 -18.38 -20.93 3.41
CA HIS A 234 -17.48 -21.30 4.50
C HIS A 234 -17.30 -22.83 4.62
N SER A 235 -18.35 -23.61 4.36
CA SER A 235 -18.27 -25.08 4.35
C SER A 235 -17.36 -25.62 3.26
N TYR A 236 -17.24 -24.94 2.11
CA TYR A 236 -16.35 -25.34 1.02
C TYR A 236 -14.89 -25.28 1.45
N ALA A 237 -14.50 -24.21 2.16
CA ALA A 237 -13.16 -24.06 2.72
C ALA A 237 -12.91 -25.09 3.84
N ASN A 238 -13.84 -25.23 4.80
CA ASN A 238 -13.67 -26.12 5.95
C ASN A 238 -13.54 -27.60 5.59
N GLN A 239 -14.16 -28.02 4.48
CA GLN A 239 -14.09 -29.40 3.98
C GLN A 239 -13.09 -29.57 2.82
N ASN A 240 -12.38 -28.51 2.45
CA ASN A 240 -11.45 -28.47 1.32
C ASN A 240 -12.08 -29.04 0.03
N LEU A 241 -13.27 -28.56 -0.33
CA LEU A 241 -14.08 -29.13 -1.42
C LEU A 241 -13.64 -28.68 -2.82
N ILE A 242 -12.81 -27.64 -2.93
CA ILE A 242 -12.35 -27.07 -4.19
C ILE A 242 -10.92 -27.55 -4.43
N GLN A 243 -10.76 -28.74 -5.01
CA GLN A 243 -9.43 -29.35 -5.23
C GLN A 243 -9.03 -29.33 -6.70
N GLU A 244 -10.00 -29.47 -7.61
CA GLU A 244 -9.78 -29.41 -9.05
C GLU A 244 -10.69 -28.36 -9.72
N PRO A 245 -10.38 -27.88 -10.93
CA PRO A 245 -11.25 -26.96 -11.67
C PRO A 245 -12.70 -27.43 -11.82
N ALA A 246 -12.90 -28.74 -11.94
CA ALA A 246 -14.24 -29.33 -12.02
C ALA A 246 -15.08 -29.08 -10.75
N ASP A 247 -14.43 -29.02 -9.57
CA ASP A 247 -15.11 -28.70 -8.32
C ASP A 247 -15.57 -27.23 -8.31
N ALA A 248 -14.70 -26.31 -8.72
CA ALA A 248 -15.05 -24.89 -8.81
C ALA A 248 -16.28 -24.66 -9.70
N LEU A 249 -16.38 -25.41 -10.81
CA LEU A 249 -17.57 -25.37 -11.67
C LEU A 249 -18.78 -26.03 -11.00
N LYS A 250 -18.61 -27.23 -10.43
CA LYS A 250 -19.67 -27.99 -9.73
C LYS A 250 -20.31 -27.18 -8.60
N TYR A 251 -19.49 -26.50 -7.80
CA TYR A 251 -19.91 -25.66 -6.68
C TYR A 251 -20.23 -24.21 -7.08
N LYS A 252 -20.29 -23.92 -8.39
CA LYS A 252 -20.70 -22.64 -8.98
C LYS A 252 -19.80 -21.45 -8.58
N LEU A 253 -18.55 -21.71 -8.21
CA LEU A 253 -17.56 -20.67 -7.98
C LEU A 253 -17.11 -20.01 -9.29
N VAL A 254 -17.20 -20.73 -10.42
CA VAL A 254 -16.93 -20.22 -11.78
C VAL A 254 -18.08 -20.54 -12.73
N ASP A 255 -18.12 -19.85 -13.88
CA ASP A 255 -19.17 -19.99 -14.89
C ASP A 255 -18.82 -20.97 -16.00
N GLY A 256 -17.56 -21.38 -16.10
CA GLY A 256 -17.10 -22.37 -17.07
C GLY A 256 -15.61 -22.66 -16.96
N LEU A 257 -15.22 -23.78 -17.56
CA LEU A 257 -13.83 -24.15 -17.74
C LEU A 257 -13.45 -23.92 -19.20
N LYS A 258 -12.56 -22.96 -19.46
CA LYS A 258 -12.19 -22.51 -20.81
C LYS A 258 -10.72 -22.15 -20.88
N TYR A 259 -10.10 -22.31 -22.05
CA TYR A 259 -8.80 -21.73 -22.36
C TYR A 259 -8.94 -20.22 -22.72
N ASP A 260 -7.84 -19.48 -22.63
CA ASP A 260 -7.81 -18.03 -22.91
C ASP A 260 -8.35 -17.69 -24.31
N ASP A 261 -7.98 -18.49 -25.31
CA ASP A 261 -8.42 -18.32 -26.71
C ASP A 261 -9.94 -18.50 -26.85
N GLU A 262 -10.55 -19.45 -26.13
CA GLU A 262 -12.00 -19.64 -26.11
C GLU A 262 -12.73 -18.45 -25.47
N VAL A 263 -12.14 -17.82 -24.46
CA VAL A 263 -12.68 -16.59 -23.85
C VAL A 263 -12.52 -15.42 -24.82
N VAL A 264 -11.36 -15.28 -25.45
CA VAL A 264 -11.11 -14.25 -26.48
C VAL A 264 -12.09 -14.37 -27.65
N ASN A 265 -12.41 -15.58 -28.09
CA ASN A 265 -13.41 -15.80 -29.14
C ASN A 265 -14.82 -15.35 -28.69
N GLU A 266 -15.19 -15.57 -27.43
CA GLU A 266 -16.46 -15.06 -26.89
C GLU A 266 -16.46 -13.52 -26.82
N LEU A 267 -15.32 -12.91 -26.48
CA LEU A 267 -15.15 -11.45 -26.49
C LEU A 267 -15.31 -10.88 -27.90
N LYS A 268 -14.72 -11.50 -28.93
CA LYS A 268 -14.90 -11.10 -30.34
C LYS A 268 -16.38 -11.07 -30.74
N ALA A 269 -17.13 -12.12 -30.37
CA ALA A 269 -18.56 -12.17 -30.60
C ALA A 269 -19.33 -11.05 -29.87
N LYS A 270 -18.94 -10.69 -28.64
CA LYS A 270 -19.52 -9.56 -27.90
C LYS A 270 -19.21 -8.19 -28.49
N THR A 271 -18.09 -8.04 -29.18
CA THR A 271 -17.68 -6.79 -29.83
C THR A 271 -18.10 -6.70 -31.30
N GLY A 272 -18.73 -7.73 -31.86
CA GLY A 272 -19.10 -7.79 -33.27
C GLY A 272 -17.90 -7.92 -34.21
N ILE A 273 -16.78 -8.46 -33.71
CA ILE A 273 -15.54 -8.70 -34.48
C ILE A 273 -15.60 -10.13 -35.02
N GLN A 274 -15.18 -10.34 -36.27
CA GLN A 274 -15.13 -11.66 -36.89
C GLN A 274 -14.10 -12.56 -36.19
N GLU A 275 -14.31 -13.87 -36.23
CA GLU A 275 -13.50 -14.85 -35.49
C GLU A 275 -12.03 -14.85 -35.93
N ASP A 276 -11.77 -14.63 -37.22
CA ASP A 276 -10.45 -14.55 -37.84
C ASP A 276 -9.75 -13.19 -37.67
N ALA A 277 -10.46 -12.17 -37.20
CA ALA A 277 -9.91 -10.84 -36.97
C ALA A 277 -9.31 -10.68 -35.57
N ASP A 278 -8.32 -9.80 -35.44
CA ASP A 278 -7.70 -9.48 -34.16
C ASP A 278 -8.62 -8.66 -33.26
N LEU A 279 -8.75 -9.09 -32.00
CA LEU A 279 -9.47 -8.33 -30.99
C LEU A 279 -8.60 -7.14 -30.55
N ASN A 280 -9.17 -5.94 -30.57
CA ASN A 280 -8.51 -4.73 -30.07
C ASN A 280 -8.44 -4.74 -28.54
N LEU A 281 -7.45 -5.46 -27.99
CA LEU A 281 -7.14 -5.47 -26.57
C LEU A 281 -6.35 -4.21 -26.20
N VAL A 282 -6.85 -3.48 -25.22
CA VAL A 282 -6.27 -2.23 -24.75
C VAL A 282 -5.87 -2.40 -23.30
N THR A 283 -4.57 -2.44 -22.98
CA THR A 283 -4.14 -2.52 -21.57
C THR A 283 -4.50 -1.24 -20.81
N ILE A 284 -4.68 -1.35 -19.48
CA ILE A 284 -4.97 -0.18 -18.64
C ILE A 284 -3.89 0.92 -18.76
N GLY A 285 -2.62 0.55 -18.90
CA GLY A 285 -1.52 1.51 -19.12
C GLY A 285 -1.59 2.21 -20.47
N LYS A 286 -1.94 1.48 -21.54
CA LYS A 286 -2.19 2.09 -22.87
C LYS A 286 -3.39 3.03 -22.82
N TYR A 287 -4.46 2.63 -22.15
CA TYR A 287 -5.66 3.45 -21.96
C TYR A 287 -5.36 4.71 -21.15
N ASN A 288 -4.56 4.61 -20.09
CA ASN A 288 -4.09 5.73 -19.28
C ASN A 288 -3.34 6.77 -20.12
N ASN A 289 -2.45 6.33 -21.01
CA ASN A 289 -1.69 7.23 -21.88
C ASN A 289 -2.55 7.90 -22.97
N ALA A 290 -3.60 7.21 -23.44
CA ALA A 290 -4.51 7.70 -24.47
C ALA A 290 -5.61 8.62 -23.92
N THR A 291 -5.94 8.47 -22.64
CA THR A 291 -7.14 9.06 -22.04
C THR A 291 -6.79 10.26 -21.19
N TYR A 292 -7.31 11.42 -21.57
CA TYR A 292 -7.26 12.58 -20.70
C TYR A 292 -8.33 12.44 -19.60
N LEU A 293 -7.88 12.27 -18.36
CA LEU A 293 -8.73 12.44 -17.19
C LEU A 293 -8.77 13.92 -16.84
N ASP A 294 -9.92 14.55 -17.10
CA ASP A 294 -10.12 15.95 -16.73
C ASP A 294 -9.95 16.11 -15.22
N ASN A 295 -8.95 16.91 -14.85
CA ASN A 295 -8.69 17.25 -13.46
C ASN A 295 -9.45 18.49 -13.03
N GLY A 296 -10.44 18.95 -13.80
CA GLY A 296 -11.42 19.96 -13.44
C GLY A 296 -10.85 21.38 -13.30
N ASP A 297 -11.68 22.27 -12.74
CA ASP A 297 -11.35 23.69 -12.56
C ASP A 297 -10.28 23.89 -11.47
N ALA A 298 -9.08 24.25 -11.90
CA ALA A 298 -7.94 24.51 -11.01
C ALA A 298 -8.15 25.73 -10.08
N SER A 299 -9.12 26.61 -10.35
CA SER A 299 -9.44 27.75 -9.47
C SER A 299 -10.25 27.35 -8.23
N ASN A 300 -10.89 26.18 -8.28
CA ASN A 300 -11.62 25.56 -7.18
C ASN A 300 -11.13 24.11 -7.00
N ALA A 301 -9.95 23.91 -6.43
CA ALA A 301 -9.35 22.59 -6.34
C ALA A 301 -9.60 21.90 -4.99
N ILE A 302 -9.62 20.56 -4.99
CA ILE A 302 -9.41 19.73 -3.80
C ILE A 302 -7.98 19.19 -3.87
N ALA A 303 -7.20 19.42 -2.82
CA ALA A 303 -5.86 18.87 -2.72
C ALA A 303 -5.92 17.42 -2.24
N ILE A 304 -5.42 16.48 -3.03
CA ILE A 304 -5.25 15.08 -2.61
C ILE A 304 -3.81 14.91 -2.18
N ILE A 305 -3.59 14.61 -0.90
CA ILE A 305 -2.26 14.36 -0.36
C ILE A 305 -2.18 12.88 -0.02
N TYR A 306 -1.39 12.13 -0.78
CA TYR A 306 -1.21 10.69 -0.58
C TYR A 306 -0.10 10.45 0.44
N ALA A 307 -0.46 9.81 1.56
CA ALA A 307 0.41 9.40 2.64
C ALA A 307 0.56 7.87 2.64
N GLN A 308 1.52 7.36 1.87
CA GLN A 308 1.76 5.92 1.72
C GLN A 308 3.12 5.51 2.31
N GLY A 309 3.09 4.50 3.19
CA GLY A 309 4.30 3.84 3.73
C GLY A 309 4.60 4.14 5.19
N ASP A 310 5.85 3.93 5.58
CA ASP A 310 6.30 4.09 6.96
C ASP A 310 6.50 5.58 7.29
N ILE A 311 6.17 6.00 8.51
CA ILE A 311 6.32 7.38 8.97
C ILE A 311 7.70 7.59 9.58
N VAL A 312 8.47 8.54 9.08
CA VAL A 312 9.84 8.85 9.54
C VAL A 312 10.02 10.35 9.78
N GLY A 313 10.95 10.68 10.67
CA GLY A 313 11.33 12.07 10.93
C GLY A 313 12.26 12.62 9.84
N GLY A 314 12.16 13.93 9.61
CA GLY A 314 13.03 14.65 8.69
C GLY A 314 12.60 14.55 7.23
N HIS A 315 13.58 14.62 6.33
CA HIS A 315 13.44 14.49 4.88
C HIS A 315 13.86 13.08 4.42
N SER A 316 13.23 12.55 3.37
CA SER A 316 13.63 11.27 2.77
C SER A 316 13.41 11.25 1.25
N ASP A 317 14.45 10.87 0.50
CA ASP A 317 14.35 10.56 -0.93
C ASP A 317 13.74 9.17 -1.21
N ARG A 318 13.49 8.37 -0.16
CA ARG A 318 12.97 7.01 -0.30
C ARG A 318 11.49 7.04 -0.67
N LYS A 319 11.16 6.58 -1.88
CA LYS A 319 9.76 6.41 -2.32
C LYS A 319 8.97 5.50 -1.37
N GLY A 320 7.69 5.80 -1.19
CA GLY A 320 6.81 5.06 -0.29
C GLY A 320 7.16 5.23 1.19
N THR A 321 7.53 6.45 1.56
CA THR A 321 7.84 6.88 2.93
C THR A 321 7.08 8.17 3.22
N ILE A 322 6.58 8.31 4.44
CA ILE A 322 5.92 9.52 4.94
C ILE A 322 6.94 10.28 5.80
N ALA A 323 7.75 11.12 5.15
CA ALA A 323 8.78 11.93 5.81
C ALA A 323 8.19 13.25 6.33
N SER A 324 8.37 13.55 7.62
CA SER A 324 7.70 14.68 8.27
C SER A 324 7.94 16.02 7.58
N ASP A 325 9.17 16.31 7.18
CA ASP A 325 9.53 17.63 6.63
C ASP A 325 8.90 17.86 5.26
N ASP A 326 8.74 16.79 4.48
CA ASP A 326 8.17 16.86 3.13
C ASP A 326 6.65 16.99 3.19
N TYR A 327 6.01 16.19 4.04
CA TYR A 327 4.55 16.27 4.21
C TYR A 327 4.11 17.58 4.85
N ILE A 328 4.88 18.13 5.81
CA ILE A 328 4.60 19.46 6.36
C ILE A 328 4.61 20.52 5.25
N LYS A 329 5.57 20.46 4.32
CA LYS A 329 5.64 21.40 3.18
C LYS A 329 4.42 21.25 2.26
N ASP A 330 4.04 20.03 1.92
CA ASP A 330 2.90 19.76 1.03
C ASP A 330 1.56 20.16 1.66
N ILE A 331 1.34 19.80 2.94
CA ILE A 331 0.14 20.19 3.69
C ILE A 331 0.09 21.71 3.83
N ARG A 332 1.20 22.36 4.16
CA ARG A 332 1.28 23.83 4.26
C ARG A 332 0.95 24.50 2.94
N LYS A 333 1.51 23.99 1.84
CA LYS A 333 1.24 24.50 0.49
C LYS A 333 -0.25 24.36 0.15
N ALA A 334 -0.87 23.21 0.42
CA ALA A 334 -2.31 23.02 0.22
C ALA A 334 -3.16 23.92 1.14
N ARG A 335 -2.73 24.14 2.39
CA ARG A 335 -3.39 25.02 3.36
C ARG A 335 -3.36 26.48 2.90
N GLU A 336 -2.25 26.96 2.37
CA GLU A 336 -2.04 28.37 2.02
C GLU A 336 -2.51 28.73 0.59
N ASP A 337 -2.68 27.75 -0.29
CA ASP A 337 -3.15 27.96 -1.66
C ASP A 337 -4.64 28.37 -1.71
N LYS A 338 -4.95 29.60 -2.12
CA LYS A 338 -6.33 30.12 -2.16
C LYS A 338 -7.25 29.36 -3.12
N ASN A 339 -6.70 28.65 -4.10
CA ASN A 339 -7.49 27.87 -5.05
C ASN A 339 -7.90 26.51 -4.46
N VAL A 340 -7.15 25.99 -3.49
CA VAL A 340 -7.51 24.76 -2.77
C VAL A 340 -8.63 25.06 -1.77
N LYS A 341 -9.77 24.38 -1.89
CA LYS A 341 -10.97 24.59 -1.05
C LYS A 341 -11.12 23.53 0.05
N ALA A 342 -10.59 22.33 -0.15
CA ALA A 342 -10.50 21.27 0.85
C ALA A 342 -9.24 20.41 0.64
N ILE A 343 -8.86 19.67 1.68
CA ILE A 343 -7.80 18.66 1.64
C ILE A 343 -8.42 17.29 1.82
N LEU A 344 -8.13 16.38 0.89
CA LEU A 344 -8.35 14.95 1.02
C LEU A 344 -7.01 14.28 1.34
N PHE A 345 -6.87 13.80 2.57
CA PHE A 345 -5.66 13.13 3.05
C PHE A 345 -5.83 11.60 2.89
N ARG A 346 -5.17 11.02 1.89
CA ARG A 346 -5.28 9.59 1.56
C ARG A 346 -4.19 8.82 2.29
N VAL A 347 -4.53 8.03 3.30
CA VAL A 347 -3.56 7.38 4.21
C VAL A 347 -3.51 5.88 3.97
N ASN A 348 -2.33 5.36 3.63
CA ASN A 348 -2.05 3.93 3.57
C ASN A 348 -0.73 3.63 4.34
N SER A 349 -0.84 3.57 5.67
CA SER A 349 0.29 3.49 6.60
C SER A 349 0.00 2.65 7.83
N GLY A 350 0.94 1.77 8.17
CA GLY A 350 0.99 1.08 9.46
C GLY A 350 1.61 1.93 10.59
N GLY A 351 2.00 3.18 10.33
CA GLY A 351 2.62 4.09 11.28
C GLY A 351 4.14 4.15 11.21
N GLY A 352 4.79 4.46 12.33
CA GLY A 352 6.23 4.70 12.42
C GLY A 352 6.57 5.63 13.59
N SER A 353 7.46 6.59 13.35
CA SER A 353 7.88 7.58 14.36
C SER A 353 6.70 8.33 14.98
N ALA A 354 6.59 8.30 16.30
CA ALA A 354 5.56 9.03 17.02
C ALA A 354 5.75 10.55 16.94
N LEU A 355 7.01 11.02 16.97
CA LEU A 355 7.32 12.45 16.86
C LEU A 355 6.99 12.98 15.46
N ALA A 356 7.38 12.26 14.41
CA ALA A 356 7.03 12.60 13.04
C ALA A 356 5.51 12.66 12.85
N SER A 357 4.79 11.71 13.46
CA SER A 357 3.32 11.70 13.45
C SER A 357 2.72 12.92 14.15
N GLU A 358 3.25 13.35 15.29
CA GLU A 358 2.76 14.54 16.02
C GLU A 358 2.97 15.84 15.22
N VAL A 359 4.12 16.01 14.56
CA VAL A 359 4.38 17.24 13.77
C VAL A 359 3.54 17.29 12.49
N ILE A 360 3.27 16.15 11.84
CA ILE A 360 2.33 16.06 10.71
C ILE A 360 0.90 16.33 11.20
N TRP A 361 0.48 15.68 12.30
CA TRP A 361 -0.83 15.93 12.93
C TRP A 361 -1.02 17.41 13.26
N ARG A 362 0.03 18.08 13.72
CA ARG A 362 0.01 19.50 14.03
C ARG A 362 -0.27 20.35 12.79
N GLU A 363 0.43 20.14 11.69
CA GLU A 363 0.20 20.91 10.45
C GLU A 363 -1.18 20.61 9.86
N LEU A 364 -1.66 19.36 9.89
CA LEU A 364 -3.03 19.01 9.49
C LEU A 364 -4.09 19.69 10.37
N SER A 365 -3.84 19.77 11.67
CA SER A 365 -4.72 20.48 12.61
C SER A 365 -4.75 22.00 12.35
N LEU A 366 -3.64 22.59 11.86
CA LEU A 366 -3.62 23.97 11.39
C LEU A 366 -4.39 24.12 10.08
N ALA A 367 -4.30 23.15 9.17
CA ALA A 367 -5.04 23.15 7.91
C ALA A 367 -6.56 23.08 8.14
N LYS A 368 -7.00 22.20 9.03
CA LYS A 368 -8.41 22.05 9.44
C LYS A 368 -9.06 23.36 9.91
N LYS A 369 -8.30 24.24 10.56
CA LYS A 369 -8.80 25.55 11.00
C LYS A 369 -9.15 26.50 9.86
N VAL A 370 -8.60 26.26 8.67
CA VAL A 370 -8.73 27.14 7.50
C VAL A 370 -9.61 26.50 6.43
N LYS A 371 -9.54 25.18 6.27
CA LYS A 371 -10.21 24.42 5.21
C LYS A 371 -10.65 23.05 5.73
N PRO A 372 -11.75 22.47 5.20
CA PRO A 372 -12.11 21.10 5.51
C PRO A 372 -10.98 20.13 5.21
N VAL A 373 -10.72 19.21 6.13
CA VAL A 373 -9.80 18.09 5.95
C VAL A 373 -10.53 16.78 6.13
N VAL A 374 -10.63 16.00 5.05
CA VAL A 374 -11.23 14.67 5.03
C VAL A 374 -10.13 13.63 4.88
N VAL A 375 -10.23 12.52 5.62
CA VAL A 375 -9.32 11.38 5.50
C VAL A 375 -9.99 10.25 4.75
N SER A 376 -9.27 9.65 3.81
CA SER A 376 -9.59 8.36 3.21
C SER A 376 -8.51 7.36 3.58
N MET A 377 -8.87 6.27 4.23
CA MET A 377 -7.95 5.21 4.63
C MET A 377 -7.91 4.12 3.55
N GLY A 378 -6.70 3.77 3.11
CA GLY A 378 -6.47 2.61 2.24
C GLY A 378 -6.41 1.32 3.06
N ASP A 379 -5.51 0.40 2.69
CA ASP A 379 -5.38 -0.90 3.36
C ASP A 379 -5.03 -0.76 4.86
N TYR A 380 -4.22 0.24 5.19
CA TYR A 380 -3.80 0.52 6.55
C TYR A 380 -3.93 2.00 6.89
N ALA A 381 -4.44 2.30 8.07
CA ALA A 381 -4.30 3.63 8.68
C ALA A 381 -4.25 3.46 10.18
N ALA A 382 -3.23 2.76 10.66
CA ALA A 382 -3.13 2.30 12.02
C ALA A 382 -1.91 2.91 12.73
N SER A 383 -2.00 3.02 14.05
CA SER A 383 -0.97 3.57 14.90
C SER A 383 -0.62 5.00 14.48
N GLY A 384 0.60 5.31 14.05
CA GLY A 384 0.97 6.63 13.54
C GLY A 384 0.11 7.07 12.34
N GLY A 385 -0.34 6.12 11.51
CA GLY A 385 -1.30 6.37 10.44
C GLY A 385 -2.66 6.85 10.97
N TYR A 386 -3.12 6.30 12.10
CA TYR A 386 -4.32 6.79 12.77
C TYR A 386 -4.07 8.12 13.50
N TYR A 387 -2.87 8.30 14.06
CA TYR A 387 -2.45 9.54 14.71
C TYR A 387 -2.62 10.73 13.76
N ILE A 388 -2.06 10.65 12.54
CA ILE A 388 -2.18 11.70 11.53
C ILE A 388 -3.58 11.82 10.93
N SER A 389 -4.50 10.89 11.23
CA SER A 389 -5.87 10.87 10.71
C SER A 389 -6.91 11.42 11.70
N CYS A 390 -6.69 11.23 13.00
CA CYS A 390 -7.73 11.37 14.02
C CYS A 390 -8.30 12.80 14.16
N MET A 391 -7.58 13.82 13.69
CA MET A 391 -8.05 15.21 13.73
C MET A 391 -9.08 15.58 12.68
N ALA A 392 -9.28 14.77 11.63
CA ALA A 392 -10.05 15.14 10.44
C ALA A 392 -11.49 15.60 10.74
N ASP A 393 -12.10 16.34 9.82
CA ASP A 393 -13.53 16.65 9.86
C ASP A 393 -14.39 15.40 9.61
N SER A 394 -13.90 14.48 8.78
CA SER A 394 -14.53 13.20 8.49
C SER A 394 -13.49 12.17 8.10
N ILE A 395 -13.66 10.92 8.53
CA ILE A 395 -12.80 9.79 8.23
C ILE A 395 -13.60 8.70 7.50
N PHE A 396 -13.09 8.27 6.36
CA PHE A 396 -13.60 7.16 5.56
C PHE A 396 -12.61 5.99 5.59
N ALA A 397 -13.12 4.77 5.68
CA ALA A 397 -12.35 3.55 5.55
C ALA A 397 -13.15 2.49 4.80
N GLU A 398 -12.51 1.61 4.06
CA GLU A 398 -13.18 0.41 3.57
C GLU A 398 -13.48 -0.55 4.74
N PRO A 399 -14.49 -1.44 4.65
CA PRO A 399 -14.77 -2.43 5.69
C PRO A 399 -13.52 -3.23 6.10
N ASN A 400 -12.65 -3.50 5.12
CA ASN A 400 -11.45 -4.30 5.25
C ASN A 400 -10.16 -3.50 5.54
N THR A 401 -10.25 -2.18 5.74
CA THR A 401 -9.10 -1.39 6.22
C THR A 401 -8.68 -1.85 7.62
N LEU A 402 -7.39 -1.92 7.90
CA LEU A 402 -6.88 -2.11 9.26
C LEU A 402 -6.44 -0.76 9.86
N THR A 403 -7.10 -0.34 10.93
CA THR A 403 -6.89 0.96 11.60
C THR A 403 -6.80 0.81 13.13
N GLY A 404 -6.90 1.91 13.87
CA GLY A 404 -6.71 1.94 15.32
C GLY A 404 -5.24 1.78 15.68
N SER A 405 -4.90 0.71 16.39
CA SER A 405 -3.58 0.45 16.98
C SER A 405 -3.06 1.63 17.82
N ILE A 406 -3.96 2.26 18.58
CA ILE A 406 -3.68 3.42 19.42
C ILE A 406 -2.86 2.94 20.62
N GLY A 407 -1.55 2.98 20.48
CA GLY A 407 -0.55 2.50 21.43
C GLY A 407 0.84 2.72 20.87
N VAL A 408 1.84 2.73 21.76
CA VAL A 408 3.22 3.11 21.43
C VAL A 408 4.21 2.18 22.11
N PHE A 409 5.39 2.06 21.53
CA PHE A 409 6.47 1.26 22.10
C PHE A 409 7.84 1.86 21.76
N GLY A 410 8.86 1.48 22.51
CA GLY A 410 10.26 1.75 22.24
C GLY A 410 11.06 0.45 22.41
N VAL A 411 12.08 0.29 21.58
CA VAL A 411 13.01 -0.86 21.64
C VAL A 411 14.43 -0.35 21.71
N MET A 412 15.18 -0.89 22.67
CA MET A 412 16.63 -0.83 22.73
C MET A 412 17.20 -2.25 22.70
N PHE A 413 18.50 -2.36 22.43
CA PHE A 413 19.20 -3.63 22.44
C PHE A 413 20.44 -3.51 23.31
N ASN A 414 20.56 -4.39 24.29
CA ASN A 414 21.81 -4.66 24.97
C ASN A 414 22.51 -5.82 24.27
N MET A 415 23.69 -5.55 23.72
CA MET A 415 24.51 -6.48 22.96
C MET A 415 25.83 -6.79 23.68
N GLN A 416 25.98 -6.42 24.94
CA GLN A 416 27.20 -6.64 25.72
C GLN A 416 27.65 -8.10 25.67
N ASP A 417 26.74 -9.03 25.94
CA ASP A 417 27.02 -10.46 25.97
C ASP A 417 27.30 -11.02 24.57
N PHE A 418 26.54 -10.59 23.55
CA PHE A 418 26.84 -10.90 22.15
C PHE A 418 28.29 -10.53 21.78
N PHE A 419 28.69 -9.27 22.02
CA PHE A 419 30.03 -8.80 21.68
C PHE A 419 31.10 -9.56 22.46
N LYS A 420 30.91 -9.71 23.78
CA LYS A 420 31.89 -10.35 24.65
C LYS A 420 32.04 -11.83 24.35
N ASN A 421 30.93 -12.56 24.32
CA ASN A 421 30.93 -14.03 24.32
C ASN A 421 30.91 -14.63 22.91
N LYS A 422 30.40 -13.90 21.90
CA LYS A 422 30.43 -14.39 20.49
C LYS A 422 31.60 -13.83 19.69
N LEU A 423 32.02 -12.59 19.96
CA LEU A 423 33.02 -11.90 19.15
C LEU A 423 34.33 -11.57 19.90
N GLY A 424 34.39 -11.76 21.23
CA GLY A 424 35.55 -11.39 22.04
C GLY A 424 35.76 -9.87 22.19
N VAL A 425 34.73 -9.06 21.93
CA VAL A 425 34.78 -7.59 21.97
C VAL A 425 34.22 -7.08 23.30
N THR A 426 34.95 -6.18 23.96
CA THR A 426 34.52 -5.49 25.18
C THR A 426 34.50 -3.97 24.99
N PHE A 427 33.72 -3.29 25.82
CA PHE A 427 33.60 -1.83 25.81
C PHE A 427 33.96 -1.30 27.21
N ASP A 428 34.78 -0.26 27.26
CA ASP A 428 35.13 0.49 28.47
C ASP A 428 35.13 1.98 28.13
N GLY A 429 34.82 2.83 29.11
CA GLY A 429 34.70 4.27 28.87
C GLY A 429 34.51 5.10 30.13
N VAL A 430 34.78 6.40 29.98
CA VAL A 430 34.59 7.42 31.02
C VAL A 430 33.37 8.29 30.67
N LYS A 431 32.71 8.83 31.69
CA LYS A 431 31.51 9.66 31.52
C LYS A 431 31.68 11.01 32.19
N THR A 432 31.28 12.08 31.52
CA THR A 432 31.24 13.43 32.08
C THR A 432 29.98 13.69 32.92
N ALA A 433 28.96 12.84 32.77
CA ALA A 433 27.73 12.84 33.56
C ALA A 433 27.18 11.41 33.73
N PRO A 434 26.39 11.11 34.78
CA PRO A 434 25.94 9.75 35.08
C PRO A 434 25.22 9.01 33.94
N TYR A 435 24.51 9.74 33.08
CA TYR A 435 23.67 9.20 32.00
C TYR A 435 24.19 9.53 30.60
N ALA A 436 25.45 9.99 30.47
CA ALA A 436 26.01 10.44 29.20
C ALA A 436 26.09 9.35 28.11
N ASP A 437 25.98 8.09 28.49
CA ASP A 437 26.00 6.90 27.61
C ASP A 437 24.66 6.14 27.62
N LEU A 438 23.57 6.80 28.01
CA LEU A 438 22.21 6.24 27.90
C LEU A 438 21.95 5.83 26.43
N GLY A 439 21.51 4.59 26.23
CA GLY A 439 21.25 4.03 24.90
C GLY A 439 22.43 3.31 24.24
N SER A 440 23.57 3.19 24.95
CA SER A 440 24.69 2.33 24.55
C SER A 440 24.26 0.87 24.42
N VAL A 441 24.73 0.18 23.37
CA VAL A 441 24.55 -1.29 23.22
C VAL A 441 25.55 -2.11 24.03
N GLY A 442 26.64 -1.48 24.49
CA GLY A 442 27.78 -2.17 25.11
C GLY A 442 27.57 -2.51 26.59
N ARG A 443 26.44 -2.11 27.17
CA ARG A 443 26.04 -2.40 28.56
C ARG A 443 24.52 -2.43 28.70
N PRO A 444 23.98 -3.08 29.74
CA PRO A 444 22.57 -2.96 30.09
C PRO A 444 22.20 -1.54 30.51
N LEU A 445 20.93 -1.17 30.33
CA LEU A 445 20.36 0.02 30.97
C LEU A 445 20.24 -0.20 32.49
N SER A 446 20.51 0.86 33.25
CA SER A 446 20.19 0.89 34.68
C SER A 446 18.68 1.06 34.90
N GLU A 447 18.20 0.71 36.10
CA GLU A 447 16.77 0.86 36.44
C GLU A 447 16.26 2.30 36.29
N VAL A 448 17.10 3.30 36.56
CA VAL A 448 16.75 4.72 36.42
C VAL A 448 16.61 5.11 34.95
N GLU A 449 17.52 4.65 34.10
CA GLU A 449 17.45 4.90 32.64
C GLU A 449 16.23 4.22 32.02
N ARG A 450 15.89 3.00 32.47
CA ARG A 450 14.66 2.30 32.07
C ARG A 450 13.41 3.11 32.43
N LYS A 451 13.37 3.71 33.63
CA LYS A 451 12.27 4.61 34.04
C LYS A 451 12.19 5.86 33.17
N PHE A 452 13.31 6.47 32.79
CA PHE A 452 13.28 7.64 31.89
C PHE A 452 12.65 7.32 30.54
N ILE A 453 13.02 6.18 29.95
CA ILE A 453 12.47 5.75 28.66
C ILE A 453 10.99 5.39 28.80
N GLN A 454 10.61 4.64 29.84
CA GLN A 454 9.21 4.31 30.10
C GLN A 454 8.35 5.56 30.29
N ASN A 455 8.81 6.55 31.05
CA ASN A 455 8.09 7.82 31.21
C ASN A 455 7.88 8.55 29.86
N GLY A 456 8.87 8.47 28.96
CA GLY A 456 8.73 8.98 27.59
C GLY A 456 7.65 8.25 26.79
N VAL A 457 7.62 6.92 26.87
CA VAL A 457 6.58 6.07 26.25
C VAL A 457 5.20 6.39 26.82
N ASP A 458 5.07 6.50 28.14
CA ASP A 458 3.81 6.81 28.83
C ASP A 458 3.29 8.20 28.46
N SER A 459 4.17 9.21 28.43
CA SER A 459 3.84 10.58 28.01
C SER A 459 3.37 10.63 26.56
N THR A 460 4.05 9.89 25.67
CA THR A 460 3.68 9.81 24.25
C THR A 460 2.33 9.10 24.08
N TYR A 461 2.06 8.05 24.86
CA TYR A 461 0.78 7.36 24.85
C TYR A 461 -0.37 8.26 25.33
N ALA A 462 -0.16 8.99 26.43
CA ALA A 462 -1.13 9.95 26.95
C ALA A 462 -1.44 11.04 25.93
N THR A 463 -0.41 11.56 25.25
CA THR A 463 -0.56 12.55 24.19
C THR A 463 -1.37 11.98 23.02
N PHE A 464 -1.05 10.78 22.55
CA PHE A 464 -1.79 10.14 21.46
C PHE A 464 -3.27 9.95 21.82
N LYS A 465 -3.58 9.41 23.01
CA LYS A 465 -4.98 9.30 23.46
C LYS A 465 -5.68 10.65 23.51
N SER A 466 -5.01 11.70 23.99
CA SER A 466 -5.56 13.06 24.00
C SER A 466 -5.88 13.58 22.60
N ARG A 467 -5.08 13.24 21.58
CA ARG A 467 -5.35 13.62 20.18
C ARG A 467 -6.58 12.91 19.64
N VAL A 468 -6.75 11.63 19.97
CA VAL A 468 -7.94 10.85 19.60
C VAL A 468 -9.19 11.40 20.30
N VAL A 469 -9.13 11.67 21.61
CA VAL A 469 -10.22 12.30 22.37
C VAL A 469 -10.63 13.62 21.72
N ALA A 470 -9.68 14.51 21.45
CA ALA A 470 -9.96 15.82 20.87
C ALA A 470 -10.50 15.74 19.43
N GLY A 471 -9.93 14.85 18.61
CA GLY A 471 -10.28 14.72 17.20
C GLY A 471 -11.63 14.01 16.98
N ARG A 472 -11.88 12.95 17.74
CA ARG A 472 -13.08 12.11 17.61
C ARG A 472 -14.21 12.51 18.55
N LYS A 473 -13.94 13.42 19.50
CA LYS A 473 -14.89 13.88 20.52
C LYS A 473 -15.47 12.73 21.36
N LEU A 474 -14.66 11.69 21.56
CA LEU A 474 -15.00 10.54 22.39
C LEU A 474 -14.54 10.78 23.84
N PRO A 475 -15.29 10.32 24.85
CA PRO A 475 -14.85 10.35 26.24
C PRO A 475 -13.50 9.64 26.45
N ALA A 476 -12.69 10.14 27.38
CA ALA A 476 -11.33 9.64 27.58
C ALA A 476 -11.27 8.18 28.06
N ASP A 477 -12.24 7.76 28.87
CA ASP A 477 -12.44 6.38 29.33
C ASP A 477 -12.84 5.45 28.18
N VAL A 478 -13.71 5.92 27.28
CA VAL A 478 -14.06 5.19 26.05
C VAL A 478 -12.83 5.01 25.18
N VAL A 479 -12.08 6.09 24.90
CA VAL A 479 -10.84 6.01 24.12
C VAL A 479 -9.84 5.05 24.76
N ASP A 480 -9.67 5.09 26.09
CA ASP A 480 -8.76 4.16 26.78
C ASP A 480 -9.16 2.70 26.57
N SER A 481 -10.47 2.39 26.66
CA SER A 481 -11.01 1.03 26.49
C SER A 481 -10.83 0.45 25.08
N ILE A 482 -10.97 1.28 24.05
CA ILE A 482 -10.85 0.87 22.64
C ILE A 482 -9.44 1.05 22.07
N ALA A 483 -8.54 1.69 22.82
CA ALA A 483 -7.14 1.85 22.49
C ALA A 483 -6.32 0.63 22.91
N GLN A 484 -5.43 0.77 23.89
CA GLN A 484 -4.52 -0.28 24.36
C GLN A 484 -3.69 -0.95 23.25
N GLY A 485 -3.41 -0.25 22.15
CA GLY A 485 -2.65 -0.77 21.01
C GLY A 485 -3.45 -1.67 20.06
N ARG A 486 -4.76 -1.82 20.26
CA ARG A 486 -5.61 -2.77 19.53
C ARG A 486 -5.87 -2.37 18.09
N VAL A 487 -5.69 -3.32 17.17
CA VAL A 487 -6.02 -3.15 15.74
C VAL A 487 -7.50 -3.42 15.54
N TRP A 488 -8.15 -2.62 14.69
CA TRP A 488 -9.56 -2.76 14.34
C TRP A 488 -9.73 -2.80 12.82
N SER A 489 -10.72 -3.57 12.33
CA SER A 489 -11.19 -3.42 10.95
C SER A 489 -11.88 -2.07 10.76
N GLY A 490 -12.05 -1.62 9.52
CA GLY A 490 -12.79 -0.40 9.20
C GLY A 490 -14.25 -0.49 9.64
N GLU A 491 -14.85 -1.68 9.50
CA GLU A 491 -16.22 -1.92 9.97
C GLU A 491 -16.35 -1.74 11.49
N GLN A 492 -15.46 -2.35 12.26
CA GLN A 492 -15.49 -2.24 13.72
C GLN A 492 -15.10 -0.83 14.18
N ALA A 493 -14.12 -0.21 13.53
CA ALA A 493 -13.69 1.16 13.80
C ALA A 493 -14.82 2.17 13.62
N LYS A 494 -15.72 1.96 12.65
CA LYS A 494 -16.94 2.76 12.51
C LYS A 494 -17.90 2.55 13.70
N LYS A 495 -18.15 1.31 14.09
CA LYS A 495 -19.06 0.97 15.21
C LYS A 495 -18.62 1.63 16.53
N ILE A 496 -17.31 1.76 16.76
CA ILE A 496 -16.75 2.37 17.97
C ILE A 496 -16.40 3.87 17.84
N GLY A 497 -16.74 4.51 16.71
CA GLY A 497 -16.56 5.95 16.51
C GLY A 497 -15.15 6.42 16.11
N LEU A 498 -14.22 5.51 15.86
CA LEU A 498 -12.89 5.85 15.35
C LEU A 498 -12.91 6.28 13.86
N VAL A 499 -13.91 5.81 13.11
CA VAL A 499 -14.19 6.13 11.69
C VAL A 499 -15.62 6.64 11.56
N ASP A 500 -15.88 7.58 10.65
CA ASP A 500 -17.22 8.17 10.45
C ASP A 500 -18.05 7.36 9.44
N HIS A 501 -17.44 6.95 8.34
CA HIS A 501 -18.12 6.33 7.20
C HIS A 501 -17.35 5.17 6.61
N LEU A 502 -18.09 4.20 6.05
CA LEU A 502 -17.49 3.18 5.20
C LEU A 502 -17.49 3.67 3.75
N GLY A 503 -16.39 3.47 3.06
CA GLY A 503 -16.22 3.84 1.66
C GLY A 503 -14.77 4.19 1.31
N GLY A 504 -14.50 4.25 0.02
CA GLY A 504 -13.17 4.50 -0.53
C GLY A 504 -12.91 5.99 -0.76
N ILE A 505 -11.97 6.26 -1.67
CA ILE A 505 -11.54 7.63 -1.98
C ILE A 505 -12.63 8.46 -2.67
N ASN A 506 -13.53 7.85 -3.44
CA ASN A 506 -14.62 8.55 -4.13
C ASN A 506 -15.62 9.16 -3.14
N GLU A 507 -16.05 8.39 -2.15
CA GLU A 507 -16.97 8.84 -1.10
C GLU A 507 -16.33 9.93 -0.24
N ALA A 508 -15.04 9.78 0.07
CA ALA A 508 -14.28 10.78 0.80
C ALA A 508 -14.11 12.09 0.00
N LEU A 509 -13.85 12.00 -1.31
CA LEU A 509 -13.75 13.15 -2.21
C LEU A 509 -15.09 13.90 -2.32
N ALA A 510 -16.20 13.17 -2.46
CA ALA A 510 -17.54 13.75 -2.46
C ALA A 510 -17.84 14.46 -1.13
N CYS A 511 -17.41 13.90 0.01
CA CYS A 511 -17.51 14.54 1.31
C CYS A 511 -16.69 15.84 1.38
N ALA A 512 -15.45 15.82 0.90
CA ALA A 512 -14.58 17.00 0.86
C ALA A 512 -15.20 18.13 0.02
N ALA A 513 -15.74 17.81 -1.17
CA ALA A 513 -16.43 18.76 -2.03
C ALA A 513 -17.66 19.38 -1.34
N ARG A 514 -18.47 18.55 -0.69
CA ARG A 514 -19.65 18.99 0.07
C ARG A 514 -19.29 19.92 1.23
N LEU A 515 -18.26 19.59 2.01
CA LEU A 515 -17.79 20.43 3.12
C LEU A 515 -17.19 21.75 2.63
N ALA A 516 -16.50 21.74 1.49
CA ALA A 516 -15.99 22.93 0.82
C ALA A 516 -17.05 23.75 0.08
N LYS A 517 -18.28 23.22 -0.04
CA LYS A 517 -19.40 23.84 -0.78
C LYS A 517 -19.06 24.13 -2.24
N VAL A 518 -18.36 23.20 -2.90
CA VAL A 518 -18.02 23.27 -4.32
C VAL A 518 -18.75 22.17 -5.09
N SER A 519 -19.41 22.53 -6.20
CA SER A 519 -20.11 21.60 -7.09
C SER A 519 -19.24 21.13 -8.25
N THR A 520 -18.35 22.00 -8.71
CA THR A 520 -17.34 21.73 -9.73
C THR A 520 -15.99 22.05 -9.13
N PHE A 521 -15.05 21.10 -9.21
CA PHE A 521 -13.74 21.28 -8.62
C PHE A 521 -12.68 20.58 -9.44
N GLY A 522 -11.46 21.09 -9.35
CA GLY A 522 -10.29 20.42 -9.85
C GLY A 522 -9.57 19.56 -8.81
N LEU A 523 -8.64 18.72 -9.25
CA LEU A 523 -7.79 17.91 -8.38
C LEU A 523 -6.35 18.40 -8.42
N LYS A 524 -5.74 18.55 -7.24
CA LYS A 524 -4.31 18.87 -7.10
C LYS A 524 -3.64 17.80 -6.25
N GLU A 525 -2.82 16.98 -6.87
CA GLU A 525 -2.23 15.80 -6.23
C GLU A 525 -0.83 16.10 -5.66
N TYR A 526 -0.55 15.57 -4.47
CA TYR A 526 0.71 15.72 -3.75
C TYR A 526 1.26 14.36 -3.25
N PRO A 527 2.60 14.17 -3.22
CA PRO A 527 3.62 15.09 -3.73
C PRO A 527 3.55 15.32 -5.25
N GLU A 528 3.92 16.53 -5.68
CA GLU A 528 4.00 16.88 -7.09
C GLU A 528 5.13 16.09 -7.76
N VAL A 529 4.84 15.41 -8.87
CA VAL A 529 5.88 14.74 -9.69
C VAL A 529 6.67 15.82 -10.44
N LYS A 530 7.77 16.27 -9.84
CA LYS A 530 8.64 17.33 -10.40
C LYS A 530 9.85 16.81 -11.17
N GLU A 531 10.18 15.54 -11.02
CA GLU A 531 11.39 14.99 -11.65
C GLU A 531 11.20 14.77 -13.15
N SER A 532 12.24 15.03 -13.93
CA SER A 532 12.23 14.69 -15.36
C SER A 532 12.32 13.16 -15.53
N PRO A 533 11.73 12.58 -16.60
CA PRO A 533 11.89 11.16 -16.91
C PRO A 533 13.36 10.70 -16.97
N VAL A 534 14.26 11.58 -17.44
CA VAL A 534 15.70 11.31 -17.48
C VAL A 534 16.30 11.21 -16.08
N THR A 535 15.94 12.12 -15.18
CA THR A 535 16.39 12.07 -13.77
C THR A 535 15.90 10.79 -13.10
N MET A 536 14.64 10.42 -13.31
CA MET A 536 14.08 9.17 -12.78
C MET A 536 14.80 7.95 -13.36
N LEU A 537 15.14 7.95 -14.65
CA LEU A 537 15.86 6.85 -15.28
C LEU A 537 17.25 6.65 -14.65
N VAL A 538 18.01 7.73 -14.48
CA VAL A 538 19.35 7.67 -13.86
C VAL A 538 19.27 7.09 -12.45
N LYS A 539 18.29 7.53 -11.65
CA LYS A 539 18.02 6.98 -10.30
C LYS A 539 17.53 5.51 -10.33
N SER A 540 16.86 5.07 -11.39
CA SER A 540 16.41 3.68 -11.51
C SER A 540 17.54 2.71 -11.89
N LEU A 541 18.55 3.21 -12.62
CA LEU A 541 19.70 2.44 -13.10
C LEU A 541 20.90 2.47 -12.14
N SER A 542 20.86 3.33 -11.11
CA SER A 542 21.95 3.50 -10.14
C SER A 542 21.40 3.74 -8.73
N GLY A 543 22.15 3.38 -7.69
CA GLY A 543 21.73 3.62 -6.30
C GLY A 543 20.75 2.58 -5.73
N GLU A 544 20.01 2.97 -4.69
CA GLU A 544 19.28 2.04 -3.81
C GLU A 544 18.14 1.28 -4.52
N GLU A 545 17.46 1.89 -5.50
CA GLU A 545 16.37 1.22 -6.25
C GLU A 545 16.88 0.02 -7.07
N ALA A 546 18.02 0.18 -7.75
CA ALA A 546 18.65 -0.90 -8.49
C ALA A 546 19.10 -2.04 -7.56
N SER A 547 19.70 -1.70 -6.41
CA SER A 547 20.09 -2.67 -5.39
C SER A 547 18.88 -3.42 -4.81
N GLN A 548 17.78 -2.73 -4.53
CA GLN A 548 16.56 -3.36 -4.02
C GLN A 548 15.92 -4.30 -5.06
N ARG A 549 15.88 -3.90 -6.34
CA ARG A 549 15.37 -4.77 -7.42
C ARG A 549 16.21 -6.04 -7.54
N MET A 550 17.53 -5.92 -7.46
CA MET A 550 18.44 -7.06 -7.50
C MET A 550 18.23 -7.97 -6.29
N LEU A 551 18.19 -7.41 -5.07
CA LEU A 551 17.94 -8.18 -3.84
C LEU A 551 16.59 -8.89 -3.87
N LYS A 552 15.53 -8.24 -4.37
CA LYS A 552 14.22 -8.87 -4.53
C LYS A 552 14.25 -10.03 -5.50
N LYS A 553 14.98 -9.89 -6.62
CA LYS A 553 15.16 -10.97 -7.61
C LYS A 553 15.93 -12.16 -7.02
N GLU A 554 17.02 -11.92 -6.30
CA GLU A 554 17.87 -12.97 -5.72
C GLU A 554 17.21 -13.66 -4.51
N LEU A 555 16.56 -12.90 -3.63
CA LEU A 555 15.96 -13.43 -2.40
C LEU A 555 14.55 -14.00 -2.59
N GLY A 556 13.86 -13.64 -3.68
CA GLY A 556 12.49 -14.08 -3.96
C GLY A 556 11.55 -13.85 -2.77
N VAL A 557 10.87 -14.90 -2.32
CA VAL A 557 9.95 -14.85 -1.17
C VAL A 557 10.62 -14.42 0.15
N ASN A 558 11.94 -14.63 0.28
CA ASN A 558 12.73 -14.27 1.47
C ASN A 558 13.07 -12.77 1.53
N TYR A 559 12.89 -12.03 0.44
CA TYR A 559 13.15 -10.58 0.41
C TYR A 559 12.37 -9.82 1.49
N GLU A 560 11.17 -10.31 1.81
CA GLU A 560 10.28 -9.66 2.76
C GLU A 560 10.69 -9.96 4.21
N ILE A 561 11.29 -11.12 4.47
CA ILE A 561 11.96 -11.39 5.74
C ILE A 561 13.16 -10.45 5.89
N TYR A 562 13.98 -10.29 4.85
CA TYR A 562 15.09 -9.32 4.84
C TYR A 562 14.60 -7.90 5.13
N LYS A 563 13.49 -7.48 4.52
CA LYS A 563 12.88 -6.18 4.77
C LYS A 563 12.43 -6.01 6.22
N GLN A 564 11.75 -7.01 6.79
CA GLN A 564 11.37 -7.00 8.21
C GLN A 564 12.60 -6.89 9.12
N LEU A 565 13.71 -7.56 8.79
CA LEU A 565 14.96 -7.44 9.54
C LEU A 565 15.57 -6.03 9.44
N LYS A 566 15.54 -5.39 8.27
CA LYS A 566 15.96 -3.99 8.09
C LYS A 566 15.08 -3.04 8.91
N GLU A 567 13.76 -3.25 8.90
CA GLU A 567 12.81 -2.46 9.70
C GLU A 567 13.09 -2.56 11.22
N VAL A 568 13.50 -3.72 11.72
CA VAL A 568 13.90 -3.90 13.14
C VAL A 568 15.14 -3.08 13.49
N GLN A 569 16.05 -2.82 12.53
CA GLN A 569 17.20 -1.94 12.74
C GLN A 569 16.76 -0.47 12.83
N ASP A 570 15.79 -0.07 12.00
CA ASP A 570 15.31 1.31 11.89
C ASP A 570 14.49 1.78 13.12
N ILE A 571 13.86 0.87 13.87
CA ILE A 571 13.03 1.23 15.06
C ILE A 571 13.85 1.52 16.32
N ARG A 572 15.17 1.33 16.30
CA ARG A 572 16.00 1.42 17.52
C ARG A 572 16.10 2.86 18.01
N GLY A 573 15.82 3.06 19.31
CA GLY A 573 16.12 4.33 19.99
C GLY A 573 15.10 5.45 19.77
N GLU A 574 13.98 5.17 19.11
CA GLU A 574 12.88 6.11 18.91
C GLU A 574 11.55 5.51 19.38
N ILE A 575 10.66 6.33 19.96
CA ILE A 575 9.31 5.89 20.32
C ILE A 575 8.47 5.75 19.05
N GLN A 576 7.96 4.55 18.83
CA GLN A 576 7.19 4.17 17.67
C GLN A 576 5.70 4.15 17.99
N ALA A 577 4.93 4.81 17.13
CA ALA A 577 3.54 4.51 16.90
C ALA A 577 3.46 3.67 15.61
N ARG A 578 3.82 2.38 15.69
CA ARG A 578 3.79 1.44 14.54
C ARG A 578 2.91 0.21 14.82
N MET A 579 2.29 -0.32 13.78
CA MET A 579 1.64 -1.64 13.77
C MET A 579 2.64 -2.76 14.01
N PRO A 580 2.18 -3.95 14.44
CA PRO A 580 3.07 -5.04 14.77
C PRO A 580 4.00 -5.44 13.62
N PHE A 581 3.41 -5.86 12.51
CA PHE A 581 4.08 -6.23 11.26
C PHE A 581 3.09 -5.98 10.12
N ARG A 582 3.59 -5.99 8.87
CA ARG A 582 2.70 -6.12 7.71
C ARG A 582 2.13 -7.53 7.74
N PHE A 583 0.83 -7.66 7.96
CA PHE A 583 0.17 -8.95 7.96
C PHE A 583 0.24 -9.53 6.55
N ARG A 584 0.71 -10.77 6.47
CA ARG A 584 0.52 -11.59 5.28
C ARG A 584 -0.70 -12.45 5.54
N PHE A 585 -1.67 -12.28 4.67
CA PHE A 585 -2.84 -13.13 4.60
C PHE A 585 -2.58 -14.12 3.47
N GLN A 586 -2.76 -15.39 3.78
CA GLN A 586 -2.85 -16.46 2.78
C GLN A 586 -4.32 -16.81 2.65
#